data_AF-A0A8T7BQD5-F1
#
_entry.id   AF-A0A8T7BQD5-F1
#
_cell.length_a   1.000
_cell.length_b   1.000
_cell.length_c   1.000
_cell.angle_alpha   90.00
_cell.angle_beta   90.00
_cell.angle_gamma   90.00
#
_symmetry.space_group_name_H-M   'P 1'
#
loop_
_entity.id
_entity.type
_entity.pdbx_description
1 polymer ?
#
loop_
_entity_poly.entity_id
_entity_poly.type
_entity_poly.pdbx_seq_one_letter_code
_entity_poly.pdbx_strand_id
1 'polypeptide(L)'
;MTINIGTAIDSPVRVDPVTSRGDLQKFIAIPWKVYADDKFWVPPLKLERRLHLSSHNSYFKNAEWQAWLAFRDNVPVGRISAQIDAVHQKFYGANSGHFGFIEAENDPEIFKKLFEAAEDWLIERGVAYVTGPFNFSINQESGVLVEGFDTPPSILMPHSRQWYGPLIEGQGYRPAMDMLAYWMESKVFGENPVMNKLVKRYGPKVQIRPLNKKIFNQELEILRNIFNDAWSNNWGFIPFSKEEFAELGAGLKPFVPDGYI
;
A
#
# COMPACT_ATOMS: atom_id res chain seq x y z
N MET A 1 26.24 35.50 25.83
CA MET A 1 25.28 34.54 25.23
C MET A 1 24.64 35.27 24.07
N THR A 2 25.08 34.99 22.84
CA THR A 2 24.62 35.69 21.64
C THR A 2 23.58 34.81 20.96
N ILE A 3 22.33 35.29 20.91
CA ILE A 3 21.26 34.63 20.17
C ILE A 3 21.40 35.05 18.71
N ASN A 4 21.63 34.08 17.84
CA ASN A 4 21.59 34.29 16.40
C ASN A 4 20.11 34.38 15.99
N ILE A 5 19.61 35.60 15.84
CA ILE A 5 18.27 35.92 15.29
C ILE A 5 18.26 35.86 13.76
N GLY A 6 18.96 34.86 13.20
CA GLY A 6 18.70 34.42 11.84
C GLY A 6 17.35 33.71 11.85
N THR A 7 16.27 34.46 11.67
CA THR A 7 15.02 33.88 11.19
C THR A 7 15.35 33.26 9.84
N ALA A 8 15.64 31.96 9.83
CA ALA A 8 15.48 31.17 8.63
C ALA A 8 14.03 31.38 8.23
N ILE A 9 13.82 32.18 7.18
CA ILE A 9 12.54 32.21 6.50
C ILE A 9 12.43 30.80 5.94
N ASP A 10 11.66 29.95 6.62
CA ASP A 10 11.43 28.60 6.13
C ASP A 10 10.73 28.76 4.78
N SER A 11 11.39 28.28 3.73
CA SER A 11 10.89 28.47 2.38
C SER A 11 9.54 27.77 2.25
N PRO A 12 8.53 28.43 1.66
CA PRO A 12 7.18 27.88 1.62
C PRO A 12 7.14 26.57 0.84
N VAL A 13 6.33 25.62 1.33
CA VAL A 13 6.12 24.35 0.62
C VAL A 13 5.24 24.58 -0.60
N ARG A 14 5.75 24.17 -1.77
CA ARG A 14 5.03 24.15 -3.04
C ARG A 14 4.66 22.72 -3.40
N VAL A 15 3.43 22.50 -3.87
CA VAL A 15 2.98 21.18 -4.33
C VAL A 15 2.66 21.22 -5.82
N ASP A 16 3.29 20.32 -6.57
CA ASP A 16 3.07 20.19 -8.01
C ASP A 16 2.50 18.80 -8.36
N PRO A 17 1.60 18.71 -9.35
CA PRO A 17 1.15 17.42 -9.87
C PRO A 17 2.27 16.71 -10.62
N VAL A 18 2.35 15.39 -10.45
CA VAL A 18 3.21 14.51 -11.25
C VAL A 18 2.58 14.35 -12.63
N THR A 19 3.21 14.96 -13.64
CA THR A 19 2.70 14.99 -15.03
C THR A 19 3.69 14.45 -16.06
N SER A 20 4.97 14.31 -15.68
CA SER A 20 6.03 13.85 -16.57
C SER A 20 6.73 12.59 -16.04
N ARG A 21 7.46 11.90 -16.93
CA ARG A 21 8.35 10.80 -16.55
C ARG A 21 9.43 11.24 -15.55
N GLY A 22 9.89 12.49 -15.65
CA GLY A 22 10.87 13.05 -14.72
C GLY A 22 10.30 13.24 -13.31
N ASP A 23 9.06 13.69 -13.22
CA ASP A 23 8.38 13.85 -11.93
C ASP A 23 8.06 12.50 -11.31
N LEU A 24 7.64 11.52 -12.12
CA LEU A 24 7.42 10.16 -11.63
C LEU A 24 8.69 9.54 -11.04
N GLN A 25 9.86 9.82 -11.63
CA GLN A 25 11.13 9.37 -11.05
C GLN A 25 11.44 10.02 -9.70
N LYS A 26 11.15 11.33 -9.54
CA LYS A 26 11.29 12.02 -8.26
C LYS A 26 10.32 11.45 -7.23
N PHE A 27 9.06 11.21 -7.63
CA PHE A 27 8.02 10.59 -6.81
C PHE A 27 8.45 9.22 -6.29
N ILE A 28 8.98 8.36 -7.16
CA ILE A 28 9.50 7.05 -6.75
C ILE A 28 10.69 7.18 -5.79
N ALA A 29 11.52 8.22 -5.93
CA ALA A 29 12.74 8.38 -5.15
C ALA A 29 12.56 8.92 -3.73
N ILE A 30 11.42 9.56 -3.39
CA ILE A 30 11.21 10.17 -2.06
C ILE A 30 11.48 9.20 -0.89
N PRO A 31 10.97 7.95 -0.87
CA PRO A 31 11.26 7.01 0.21
C PRO A 31 12.76 6.83 0.51
N TRP A 32 13.60 6.80 -0.53
CA TRP A 32 15.05 6.63 -0.33
C TRP A 32 15.69 7.78 0.44
N LYS A 33 15.07 8.97 0.44
CA LYS A 33 15.51 10.08 1.27
C LYS A 33 14.92 9.96 2.68
N VAL A 34 13.62 9.72 2.78
CA VAL A 34 12.88 9.69 4.05
C VAL A 34 13.38 8.58 4.98
N TYR A 35 13.76 7.43 4.43
CA TYR A 35 14.19 6.25 5.19
C TYR A 35 15.70 5.98 5.08
N ALA A 36 16.51 6.96 4.67
CA ALA A 36 17.95 6.75 4.41
C ALA A 36 18.73 6.21 5.63
N ASP A 37 18.28 6.52 6.83
CA ASP A 37 18.83 6.13 8.14
C ASP A 37 17.99 5.05 8.85
N ASP A 38 16.94 4.52 8.21
CA ASP A 38 16.09 3.49 8.79
C ASP A 38 16.62 2.09 8.45
N LYS A 39 17.15 1.39 9.46
CA LYS A 39 17.72 0.04 9.30
C LYS A 39 16.67 -1.06 9.03
N PHE A 40 15.39 -0.79 9.28
CA PHE A 40 14.30 -1.75 9.09
C PHE A 40 13.54 -1.53 7.79
N TRP A 41 13.71 -0.36 7.17
CA TRP A 41 13.11 -0.10 5.87
C TRP A 41 13.72 -0.99 4.80
N VAL A 42 12.86 -1.70 4.07
CA VAL A 42 13.25 -2.52 2.92
C VAL A 42 12.86 -1.77 1.64
N PRO A 43 13.82 -1.24 0.85
CA PRO A 43 13.52 -0.48 -0.34
C PRO A 43 12.92 -1.38 -1.45
N PRO A 44 11.80 -0.99 -2.08
CA PRO A 44 11.27 -1.73 -3.21
C PRO A 44 12.18 -1.59 -4.43
N LEU A 45 12.10 -2.52 -5.38
CA LEU A 45 12.85 -2.39 -6.62
C LEU A 45 12.31 -1.20 -7.43
N LYS A 46 13.19 -0.24 -7.79
CA LYS A 46 12.78 0.92 -8.60
C LYS A 46 12.13 0.53 -9.93
N LEU A 47 12.55 -0.58 -10.54
CA LEU A 47 11.93 -1.09 -11.76
C LEU A 47 10.49 -1.53 -11.51
N GLU A 48 10.26 -2.27 -10.43
CA GLU A 48 8.93 -2.74 -10.04
C GLU A 48 8.00 -1.55 -9.77
N ARG A 49 8.45 -0.53 -9.01
CA ARG A 49 7.68 0.71 -8.80
C ARG A 49 7.36 1.47 -10.09
N ARG A 50 8.28 1.50 -11.06
CA ARG A 50 8.00 2.10 -12.38
C ARG A 50 6.93 1.35 -13.14
N LEU A 51 6.95 0.01 -13.09
CA LEU A 51 5.93 -0.82 -13.75
C LEU A 51 4.57 -0.65 -13.05
N HIS A 52 4.57 -0.67 -11.72
CA HIS A 52 3.40 -0.49 -10.88
C HIS A 52 2.68 0.85 -11.10
N LEU A 53 3.43 1.94 -11.26
CA LEU A 53 2.89 3.27 -11.53
C LEU A 53 2.71 3.57 -13.03
N SER A 54 3.00 2.60 -13.92
CA SER A 54 2.85 2.79 -15.36
C SER A 54 1.45 2.47 -15.85
N SER A 55 1.04 3.07 -16.96
CA SER A 55 -0.22 2.77 -17.64
C SER A 55 -0.41 1.32 -18.08
N HIS A 56 0.61 0.45 -17.94
CA HIS A 56 0.50 -0.98 -18.22
C HIS A 56 -0.05 -1.79 -17.04
N ASN A 57 -0.11 -1.22 -15.83
CA ASN A 57 -0.72 -1.87 -14.68
C ASN A 57 -2.23 -2.03 -14.91
N SER A 58 -2.73 -3.26 -14.80
CA SER A 58 -4.15 -3.58 -15.03
C SER A 58 -5.11 -2.82 -14.12
N TYR A 59 -4.68 -2.38 -12.93
CA TYR A 59 -5.45 -1.55 -12.02
C TYR A 59 -6.01 -0.30 -12.72
N PHE A 60 -5.22 0.35 -13.57
CA PHE A 60 -5.62 1.59 -14.25
C PHE A 60 -6.66 1.39 -15.37
N LYS A 61 -7.11 0.16 -15.62
CA LYS A 61 -8.28 -0.09 -16.49
C LYS A 61 -9.58 0.36 -15.84
N ASN A 62 -9.66 0.32 -14.50
CA ASN A 62 -10.86 0.63 -13.73
C ASN A 62 -10.63 1.76 -12.72
N ALA A 63 -9.49 2.42 -12.77
CA ALA A 63 -9.13 3.43 -11.79
C ALA A 63 -8.50 4.67 -12.42
N GLU A 64 -8.86 5.82 -11.87
CA GLU A 64 -8.23 7.10 -12.13
C GLU A 64 -7.36 7.46 -10.93
N TRP A 65 -6.20 8.05 -11.18
CA TRP A 65 -5.32 8.49 -10.09
C TRP A 65 -4.53 9.74 -10.49
N GLN A 66 -4.07 10.46 -9.47
CA GLN A 66 -3.13 11.55 -9.60
C GLN A 66 -2.15 11.48 -8.42
N ALA A 67 -0.92 11.90 -8.67
CA ALA A 67 0.11 12.05 -7.64
C ALA A 67 0.64 13.47 -7.59
N TRP A 68 1.17 13.86 -6.44
CA TRP A 68 1.79 15.15 -6.21
C TRP A 68 3.14 15.00 -5.51
N LEU A 69 3.98 16.00 -5.73
CA LEU A 69 5.27 16.18 -5.08
C LEU A 69 5.26 17.50 -4.31
N ALA A 70 5.68 17.45 -3.04
CA ALA A 70 6.00 18.64 -2.28
C ALA A 70 7.46 19.03 -2.50
N PHE A 71 7.70 20.34 -2.64
CA PHE A 71 9.01 20.94 -2.83
C PHE A 71 9.25 22.05 -1.81
N ARG A 72 10.46 22.08 -1.24
CA ARG A 72 11.02 23.22 -0.51
C ARG A 72 12.34 23.58 -1.18
N ASP A 73 12.53 24.85 -1.56
CA ASP A 73 13.72 25.30 -2.31
C ASP A 73 14.04 24.48 -3.57
N ASN A 74 13.01 24.08 -4.32
CA ASN A 74 13.11 23.18 -5.49
C ASN A 74 13.63 21.75 -5.19
N VAL A 75 13.79 21.39 -3.92
CA VAL A 75 14.12 20.04 -3.49
C VAL A 75 12.83 19.27 -3.20
N PRO A 76 12.61 18.08 -3.79
CA PRO A 76 11.49 17.22 -3.42
C PRO A 76 11.62 16.74 -1.98
N VAL A 77 10.61 17.02 -1.15
CA VAL A 77 10.55 16.76 0.31
C VAL A 77 9.34 15.91 0.73
N GLY A 78 8.41 15.64 -0.18
CA GLY A 78 7.29 14.75 0.09
C GLY A 78 6.50 14.37 -1.15
N ARG A 79 5.58 13.41 -1.00
CA ARG A 79 4.69 12.92 -2.05
C ARG A 79 3.38 12.38 -1.49
N ILE A 80 2.36 12.34 -2.32
CA ILE A 80 1.07 11.69 -2.04
C ILE A 80 0.40 11.28 -3.36
N SER A 81 -0.47 10.28 -3.34
CA SER A 81 -1.42 10.00 -4.41
C SER A 81 -2.86 10.11 -3.93
N ALA A 82 -3.76 10.35 -4.87
CA ALA A 82 -5.18 10.16 -4.73
C ALA A 82 -5.68 9.29 -5.89
N GLN A 83 -6.68 8.46 -5.62
CA GLN A 83 -7.21 7.54 -6.61
C GLN A 83 -8.71 7.27 -6.40
N ILE A 84 -9.39 7.02 -7.51
CA ILE A 84 -10.77 6.58 -7.58
C ILE A 84 -10.79 5.24 -8.28
N ASP A 85 -11.27 4.22 -7.58
CA ASP A 85 -11.39 2.86 -8.09
C ASP A 85 -12.86 2.53 -8.35
N ALA A 86 -13.22 2.35 -9.62
CA ALA A 86 -14.59 2.05 -10.02
C ALA A 86 -15.09 0.71 -9.47
N VAL A 87 -14.19 -0.25 -9.24
CA VAL A 87 -14.54 -1.53 -8.58
C VAL A 87 -14.88 -1.24 -7.12
N HIS A 88 -14.07 -0.48 -6.40
CA HIS A 88 -14.37 -0.08 -5.03
C HIS A 88 -15.70 0.67 -4.93
N GLN A 89 -15.92 1.67 -5.78
CA GLN A 89 -17.15 2.47 -5.79
C GLN A 89 -18.41 1.63 -6.02
N LYS A 90 -18.32 0.54 -6.80
CA LYS A 90 -19.44 -0.38 -7.00
C LYS A 90 -19.86 -1.10 -5.71
N PHE A 91 -18.91 -1.37 -4.81
CA PHE A 91 -19.17 -2.09 -3.55
C PHE A 91 -19.45 -1.13 -2.38
N TYR A 92 -18.81 0.03 -2.37
CA TYR A 92 -18.76 0.93 -1.20
C TYR A 92 -19.38 2.31 -1.45
N GLY A 93 -19.83 2.60 -2.68
CA GLY A 93 -20.57 3.81 -3.03
C GLY A 93 -19.81 4.70 -4.02
N ALA A 94 -20.55 5.35 -4.93
CA ALA A 94 -20.01 6.14 -6.04
C ALA A 94 -19.26 7.42 -5.64
N ASN A 95 -19.28 7.80 -4.36
CA ASN A 95 -18.60 8.97 -3.82
C ASN A 95 -17.43 8.58 -2.89
N SER A 96 -16.87 7.38 -3.05
CA SER A 96 -15.69 6.92 -2.34
C SER A 96 -14.42 7.10 -3.16
N GLY A 97 -13.31 7.33 -2.48
CA GLY A 97 -11.97 7.43 -3.05
C GLY A 97 -10.91 7.16 -2.00
N HIS A 98 -9.65 7.16 -2.43
CA HIS A 98 -8.53 6.82 -1.56
C HIS A 98 -7.35 7.78 -1.73
N PHE A 99 -6.57 7.93 -0.66
CA PHE A 99 -5.22 8.48 -0.73
C PHE A 99 -4.19 7.36 -0.54
N GLY A 100 -2.96 7.59 -0.99
CA GLY A 100 -1.90 6.60 -0.99
C GLY A 100 -0.50 7.20 -1.11
N PHE A 101 0.50 6.32 -1.11
CA PHE A 101 1.90 6.64 -1.35
C PHE A 101 2.45 7.81 -0.53
N ILE A 102 1.82 8.14 0.59
CA ILE A 102 2.19 9.28 1.43
C ILE A 102 3.61 9.07 1.96
N GLU A 103 4.52 9.97 1.61
CA GLU A 103 5.86 10.00 2.20
C GLU A 103 6.33 11.43 2.35
N ALA A 104 6.85 11.79 3.52
CA ALA A 104 7.40 13.12 3.75
C ALA A 104 8.31 13.15 4.98
N GLU A 105 9.14 14.19 5.05
CA GLU A 105 9.85 14.57 6.26
C GLU A 105 8.88 14.88 7.41
N ASN A 106 9.37 14.92 8.65
CA ASN A 106 8.55 15.20 9.84
C ASN A 106 8.16 16.68 9.92
N ASP A 107 7.24 17.08 9.05
CA ASP A 107 6.82 18.46 8.88
C ASP A 107 5.29 18.53 8.64
N PRO A 108 4.52 19.10 9.59
CA PRO A 108 3.08 19.27 9.44
C PRO A 108 2.66 20.11 8.23
N GLU A 109 3.47 21.09 7.80
CA GLU A 109 3.16 21.92 6.64
C GLU A 109 3.18 21.09 5.35
N ILE A 110 4.14 20.17 5.21
CA ILE A 110 4.24 19.28 4.06
C ILE A 110 3.01 18.37 3.99
N PHE A 111 2.64 17.73 5.10
CA PHE A 111 1.44 16.88 5.15
C PHE A 111 0.19 17.67 4.80
N LYS A 112 -0.01 18.84 5.41
CA LYS A 112 -1.14 19.72 5.10
C LYS A 112 -1.25 20.02 3.62
N LYS A 113 -0.16 20.47 2.99
CA LYS A 113 -0.16 20.85 1.58
C LYS A 113 -0.39 19.67 0.63
N LEU A 114 0.16 18.50 0.96
CA LEU A 114 -0.05 17.27 0.18
C LEU A 114 -1.51 16.80 0.27
N PHE A 115 -2.08 16.76 1.47
CA PHE A 115 -3.46 16.35 1.68
C PHE A 115 -4.46 17.33 1.05
N GLU A 116 -4.25 18.65 1.19
CA GLU A 116 -5.05 19.67 0.49
C GLU A 116 -5.13 19.37 -1.03
N ALA A 117 -3.99 19.13 -1.68
CA ALA A 117 -3.95 18.85 -3.12
C ALA A 117 -4.65 17.54 -3.52
N ALA A 118 -4.49 16.49 -2.71
CA ALA A 118 -5.12 15.19 -2.94
C ALA A 118 -6.64 15.24 -2.73
N GLU A 119 -7.08 15.92 -1.67
CA GLU A 119 -8.49 16.07 -1.31
C GLU A 119 -9.24 16.96 -2.29
N ASP A 120 -8.65 18.10 -2.69
CA ASP A 120 -9.24 18.98 -3.71
C ASP A 120 -9.50 18.21 -5.01
N TRP A 121 -8.55 17.39 -5.46
CA TRP A 121 -8.69 16.57 -6.66
C TRP A 121 -9.81 15.51 -6.54
N LEU A 122 -10.00 14.93 -5.35
CA LEU A 122 -11.06 13.99 -5.04
C LEU A 122 -12.43 14.68 -4.98
N ILE A 123 -12.50 15.85 -4.34
CA ILE A 123 -13.71 16.67 -4.22
C ILE A 123 -14.22 17.10 -5.60
N GLU A 124 -13.32 17.56 -6.48
CA GLU A 124 -13.63 17.92 -7.86
C GLU A 124 -14.27 16.77 -8.66
N ARG A 125 -14.03 15.53 -8.23
CA ARG A 125 -14.56 14.29 -8.84
C ARG A 125 -15.74 13.70 -8.08
N GLY A 126 -16.33 14.45 -7.15
CA GLY A 126 -17.53 14.04 -6.41
C GLY A 126 -17.28 13.02 -5.32
N VAL A 127 -16.02 12.81 -4.89
CA VAL A 127 -15.70 11.99 -3.73
C VAL A 127 -16.06 12.77 -2.46
N ALA A 128 -16.77 12.11 -1.55
CA ALA A 128 -17.16 12.61 -0.25
C ALA A 128 -16.56 11.79 0.91
N TYR A 129 -16.13 10.55 0.63
CA TYR A 129 -15.56 9.65 1.63
C TYR A 129 -14.19 9.17 1.15
N VAL A 130 -13.14 9.58 1.88
CA VAL A 130 -11.77 9.21 1.58
C VAL A 130 -11.28 8.20 2.62
N THR A 131 -10.70 7.09 2.18
CA THR A 131 -10.04 6.11 3.05
C THR A 131 -8.63 5.81 2.58
N GLY A 132 -7.72 5.56 3.52
CA GLY A 132 -6.33 5.26 3.19
C GLY A 132 -5.42 5.28 4.42
N PRO A 133 -4.11 5.16 4.22
CA PRO A 133 -3.47 5.07 2.90
C PRO A 133 -3.63 3.69 2.26
N PHE A 134 -3.94 3.67 0.97
CA PHE A 134 -3.78 2.52 0.09
C PHE A 134 -2.86 2.93 -1.06
N ASN A 135 -1.82 2.17 -1.34
CA ASN A 135 -1.02 2.35 -2.56
C ASN A 135 -1.81 1.77 -3.75
N PHE A 136 -2.90 2.48 -4.08
CA PHE A 136 -4.00 2.16 -4.98
C PHE A 136 -5.22 1.48 -4.36
N SER A 137 -5.15 0.21 -4.00
CA SER A 137 -6.31 -0.52 -3.46
C SER A 137 -5.95 -1.39 -2.25
N ILE A 138 -6.99 -1.85 -1.54
CA ILE A 138 -6.89 -2.75 -0.37
C ILE A 138 -6.14 -4.06 -0.66
N ASN A 139 -6.10 -4.48 -1.92
CA ASN A 139 -5.43 -5.69 -2.39
C ASN A 139 -3.92 -5.45 -2.64
N GLN A 140 -3.43 -4.26 -2.35
CA GLN A 140 -2.05 -3.82 -2.50
C GLN A 140 -1.50 -3.36 -1.12
N GLU A 141 -0.44 -2.55 -1.09
CA GLU A 141 0.11 -2.06 0.18
C GLU A 141 -0.90 -1.13 0.88
N SER A 142 -1.28 -1.49 2.10
CA SER A 142 -2.39 -0.87 2.82
C SER A 142 -2.04 -0.54 4.27
N GLY A 143 -2.50 0.62 4.73
CA GLY A 143 -2.36 1.06 6.13
C GLY A 143 -1.10 1.90 6.38
N VAL A 144 -0.95 2.32 7.62
CA VAL A 144 0.21 3.08 8.11
C VAL A 144 0.76 2.36 9.33
N LEU A 145 2.08 2.24 9.44
CA LEU A 145 2.70 1.60 10.60
C LEU A 145 2.50 2.48 11.84
N VAL A 146 1.81 1.97 12.85
CA VAL A 146 1.54 2.65 14.13
C VAL A 146 2.25 2.00 15.32
N GLU A 147 2.64 0.72 15.19
CA GLU A 147 3.39 -0.05 16.18
C GLU A 147 4.32 -1.04 15.46
N GLY A 148 5.46 -1.41 16.08
CA GLY A 148 6.42 -2.38 15.50
C GLY A 148 7.49 -1.79 14.59
N PHE A 149 7.85 -0.50 14.79
CA PHE A 149 8.88 0.23 14.03
C PHE A 149 10.29 -0.39 14.07
N ASP A 150 10.50 -1.37 14.95
CA ASP A 150 11.75 -2.10 15.16
C ASP A 150 11.83 -3.42 14.39
N THR A 151 10.97 -3.61 13.40
CA THR A 151 10.97 -4.78 12.50
C THR A 151 10.83 -4.36 11.04
N PRO A 152 11.39 -5.13 10.08
CA PRO A 152 11.10 -4.97 8.67
C PRO A 152 9.63 -5.20 8.33
N PRO A 153 9.11 -4.59 7.26
CA PRO A 153 7.72 -4.79 6.85
C PRO A 153 7.43 -6.24 6.46
N SER A 154 6.20 -6.67 6.71
CA SER A 154 5.66 -7.92 6.18
C SER A 154 5.21 -7.75 4.72
N ILE A 155 5.04 -8.86 4.01
CA ILE A 155 4.58 -8.84 2.61
C ILE A 155 3.26 -8.06 2.49
N LEU A 156 3.20 -7.14 1.52
CA LEU A 156 2.08 -6.22 1.26
C LEU A 156 1.73 -5.27 2.41
N MET A 157 2.56 -5.17 3.46
CA MET A 157 2.43 -4.17 4.51
C MET A 157 3.43 -3.04 4.29
N PRO A 158 3.01 -1.78 4.39
CA PRO A 158 3.93 -0.65 4.29
C PRO A 158 4.79 -0.54 5.54
N HIS A 159 5.97 0.06 5.38
CA HIS A 159 6.80 0.54 6.48
C HIS A 159 6.63 2.06 6.55
N SER A 160 6.33 2.61 7.72
CA SER A 160 6.07 4.05 7.89
C SER A 160 6.91 4.62 9.03
N ARG A 161 7.22 5.92 8.95
CA ARG A 161 7.87 6.63 10.05
C ARG A 161 6.88 6.91 11.19
N GLN A 162 7.41 7.01 12.41
CA GLN A 162 6.61 7.21 13.63
C GLN A 162 5.71 8.45 13.61
N TRP A 163 6.08 9.48 12.85
CA TRP A 163 5.29 10.71 12.75
C TRP A 163 4.10 10.59 11.79
N TYR A 164 4.00 9.54 10.97
CA TYR A 164 2.95 9.47 9.94
C TYR A 164 1.56 9.36 10.55
N GLY A 165 1.36 8.48 11.54
CA GLY A 165 0.07 8.33 12.22
C GLY A 165 -0.46 9.67 12.75
N PRO A 166 0.27 10.34 13.67
CA PRO A 166 -0.13 11.63 14.21
C PRO A 166 -0.32 12.73 13.15
N LEU A 167 0.52 12.79 12.10
CA LEU A 167 0.39 13.81 11.06
C LEU A 167 -0.79 13.57 10.11
N ILE A 168 -1.15 12.31 9.86
CA ILE A 168 -2.36 11.94 9.10
C ILE A 168 -3.62 12.26 9.94
N GLU A 169 -3.64 11.91 11.22
CA GLU A 169 -4.73 12.30 12.13
C GLU A 169 -4.87 13.83 12.23
N GLY A 170 -3.75 14.56 12.17
CA GLY A 170 -3.72 16.02 12.09
C GLY A 170 -4.42 16.62 10.87
N GLN A 171 -4.64 15.84 9.81
CA GLN A 171 -5.44 16.23 8.64
C GLN A 171 -6.94 15.91 8.80
N GLY A 172 -7.35 15.35 9.95
CA GLY A 172 -8.75 15.02 10.24
C GLY A 172 -9.15 13.57 9.97
N TYR A 173 -8.21 12.72 9.51
CA TYR A 173 -8.44 11.28 9.36
C TYR A 173 -8.53 10.60 10.72
N ARG A 174 -9.22 9.46 10.77
CA ARG A 174 -9.39 8.65 11.98
C ARG A 174 -9.11 7.18 11.69
N PRO A 175 -8.65 6.40 12.68
CA PRO A 175 -8.47 4.97 12.51
C PRO A 175 -9.75 4.28 12.02
N ALA A 176 -9.61 3.42 11.00
CA ALA A 176 -10.73 2.70 10.39
C ALA A 176 -10.69 1.19 10.65
N MET A 177 -9.48 0.60 10.64
CA MET A 177 -9.26 -0.84 10.82
C MET A 177 -7.82 -1.10 11.27
N ASP A 178 -7.64 -2.02 12.22
CA ASP A 178 -6.32 -2.51 12.62
C ASP A 178 -5.87 -3.65 11.70
N MET A 179 -4.68 -3.51 11.12
CA MET A 179 -4.06 -4.53 10.27
C MET A 179 -2.88 -5.16 11.02
N LEU A 180 -3.10 -6.35 11.57
CA LEU A 180 -2.15 -7.01 12.46
C LEU A 180 -1.23 -7.94 11.66
N ALA A 181 0.08 -7.76 11.84
CA ALA A 181 1.10 -8.67 11.32
C ALA A 181 1.75 -9.43 12.48
N TYR A 182 1.95 -10.74 12.31
CA TYR A 182 2.51 -11.61 13.33
C TYR A 182 3.75 -12.33 12.81
N TRP A 183 4.80 -12.33 13.61
CA TRP A 183 5.91 -13.27 13.48
C TRP A 183 5.75 -14.39 14.50
N MET A 184 5.59 -15.60 13.99
CA MET A 184 5.34 -16.78 14.80
C MET A 184 6.31 -17.89 14.42
N GLU A 185 6.86 -18.56 15.43
CA GLU A 185 7.60 -19.80 15.22
C GLU A 185 6.63 -20.93 14.85
N SER A 186 6.99 -21.73 13.84
CA SER A 186 6.15 -22.82 13.33
C SER A 186 5.79 -23.87 14.39
N LYS A 187 6.65 -24.08 15.39
CA LYS A 187 6.42 -25.02 16.50
C LYS A 187 5.13 -24.74 17.28
N VAL A 188 4.71 -23.47 17.33
CA VAL A 188 3.49 -23.04 18.04
C VAL A 188 2.23 -23.73 17.51
N PHE A 189 2.19 -24.08 16.22
CA PHE A 189 1.03 -24.74 15.62
C PHE A 189 0.90 -26.22 15.98
N GLY A 190 2.03 -26.93 16.18
CA GLY A 190 2.02 -28.36 16.52
C GLY A 190 1.63 -28.65 17.97
N GLU A 191 1.77 -27.65 18.85
CA GLU A 191 1.47 -27.77 20.28
C GLU A 191 0.02 -27.38 20.60
N ASN A 192 -0.72 -26.77 19.66
CA ASN A 192 -2.09 -26.33 19.88
C ASN A 192 -3.09 -27.50 19.87
N PRO A 193 -3.76 -27.83 20.99
CA PRO A 193 -4.67 -28.98 21.06
C PRO A 193 -5.91 -28.86 20.16
N VAL A 194 -6.36 -27.64 19.85
CA VAL A 194 -7.49 -27.38 18.96
C VAL A 194 -7.09 -27.67 17.52
N MET A 195 -5.93 -27.16 17.08
CA MET A 195 -5.42 -27.43 15.73
C MET A 195 -5.17 -28.92 15.51
N ASN A 196 -4.60 -29.62 16.49
CA ASN A 196 -4.38 -31.06 16.41
C ASN A 196 -5.69 -31.86 16.26
N LYS A 197 -6.77 -31.45 16.95
CA LYS A 197 -8.11 -32.05 16.76
C LYS A 197 -8.67 -31.82 15.36
N LEU A 198 -8.49 -30.60 14.82
CA LEU A 198 -8.95 -30.26 13.47
C LEU A 198 -8.20 -31.06 12.41
N VAL A 199 -6.86 -31.12 12.48
CA VAL A 199 -6.02 -31.90 11.56
C VAL A 199 -6.39 -33.38 11.61
N LYS A 200 -6.61 -33.95 12.81
CA LYS A 200 -7.03 -35.36 12.94
C LYS A 200 -8.41 -35.63 12.31
N ARG A 201 -9.35 -34.69 12.45
CA ARG A 201 -10.73 -34.85 11.95
C ARG A 201 -10.86 -34.65 10.44
N TYR A 202 -10.15 -33.66 9.90
CA TYR A 202 -10.31 -33.22 8.52
C TYR A 202 -9.14 -33.59 7.61
N GLY A 203 -7.95 -33.85 8.15
CA GLY A 203 -6.76 -34.23 7.38
C GLY A 203 -7.00 -35.38 6.40
N PRO A 204 -7.66 -36.49 6.79
CA PRO A 204 -7.98 -37.57 5.85
C PRO A 204 -8.96 -37.19 4.72
N LYS A 205 -9.65 -36.05 4.83
CA LYS A 205 -10.61 -35.54 3.84
C LYS A 205 -10.00 -34.45 2.93
N VAL A 206 -8.76 -34.04 3.18
CA VAL A 206 -8.11 -32.96 2.45
C VAL A 206 -6.88 -33.52 1.76
N GLN A 207 -6.84 -33.37 0.44
CA GLN A 207 -5.63 -33.63 -0.32
C GLN A 207 -4.85 -32.33 -0.50
N ILE A 208 -3.65 -32.30 0.06
CA ILE A 208 -2.70 -31.20 -0.14
C ILE A 208 -1.78 -31.59 -1.29
N ARG A 209 -1.61 -30.71 -2.27
CA ARG A 209 -0.72 -30.93 -3.43
C ARG A 209 0.10 -29.68 -3.72
N PRO A 210 1.31 -29.83 -4.27
CA PRO A 210 2.06 -28.69 -4.76
C PRO A 210 1.35 -27.96 -5.90
N LEU A 211 1.68 -26.69 -6.07
CA LEU A 211 1.29 -25.89 -7.23
C LEU A 211 1.89 -26.47 -8.52
N ASN A 212 1.06 -26.73 -9.54
CA ASN A 212 1.53 -27.24 -10.82
C ASN A 212 1.94 -26.11 -11.77
N LYS A 213 3.23 -25.78 -11.77
CA LYS A 213 3.82 -24.73 -12.63
C LYS A 213 3.60 -24.95 -14.14
N LYS A 214 3.30 -26.17 -14.61
CA LYS A 214 3.03 -26.45 -16.03
C LYS A 214 1.68 -25.91 -16.50
N ILE A 215 0.72 -25.80 -15.57
CA ILE A 215 -0.62 -25.25 -15.82
C ILE A 215 -0.86 -23.98 -15.00
N PHE A 216 0.20 -23.18 -14.81
CA PHE A 216 0.24 -22.05 -13.88
C PHE A 216 -0.97 -21.10 -14.00
N ASN A 217 -1.40 -20.76 -15.21
CA ASN A 217 -2.55 -19.87 -15.39
C ASN A 217 -3.86 -20.49 -14.86
N GLN A 218 -4.04 -21.81 -14.96
CA GLN A 218 -5.21 -22.50 -14.39
C GLN A 218 -5.12 -22.53 -12.86
N GLU A 219 -3.92 -22.74 -12.30
CA GLU A 219 -3.71 -22.67 -10.85
C GLU A 219 -4.03 -21.28 -10.31
N LEU A 220 -3.63 -20.22 -11.01
CA LEU A 220 -3.97 -18.85 -10.64
C LEU A 220 -5.48 -18.60 -10.63
N GLU A 221 -6.24 -19.13 -11.59
CA GLU A 221 -7.71 -19.01 -11.58
C GLU A 221 -8.35 -19.75 -10.40
N ILE A 222 -7.83 -20.93 -10.05
CA ILE A 222 -8.31 -21.67 -8.87
C ILE A 222 -8.04 -20.84 -7.60
N LEU A 223 -6.82 -20.31 -7.44
CA LEU A 223 -6.44 -19.48 -6.30
C LEU A 223 -7.26 -18.19 -6.23
N ARG A 224 -7.51 -17.53 -7.37
CA ARG A 224 -8.34 -16.32 -7.45
C ARG A 224 -9.78 -16.60 -7.00
N ASN A 225 -10.36 -17.71 -7.44
CA ASN A 225 -11.72 -18.09 -7.04
C ASN A 225 -11.79 -18.39 -5.54
N ILE A 226 -10.81 -19.11 -4.98
CA ILE A 226 -10.72 -19.38 -3.54
C ILE A 226 -10.59 -18.06 -2.77
N PHE A 227 -9.71 -17.15 -3.21
CA PHE A 227 -9.52 -15.85 -2.56
C PHE A 227 -10.82 -15.04 -2.56
N ASN A 228 -11.44 -14.83 -3.72
CA ASN A 228 -12.64 -14.01 -3.85
C ASN A 228 -13.83 -14.56 -3.06
N ASP A 229 -13.95 -15.88 -2.93
CA ASP A 229 -14.99 -16.51 -2.10
C ASP A 229 -14.69 -16.33 -0.61
N ALA A 230 -13.49 -16.75 -0.18
CA ALA A 230 -13.11 -16.77 1.24
C ALA A 230 -13.02 -15.36 1.86
N TRP A 231 -12.63 -14.36 1.08
CA TRP A 231 -12.46 -12.98 1.55
C TRP A 231 -13.67 -12.07 1.30
N SER A 232 -14.76 -12.58 0.69
CA SER A 232 -15.92 -11.79 0.29
C SER A 232 -16.58 -10.98 1.40
N ASN A 233 -16.48 -11.45 2.65
CA ASN A 233 -17.03 -10.79 3.83
C ASN A 233 -15.97 -10.01 4.65
N ASN A 234 -14.74 -9.90 4.15
CA ASN A 234 -13.67 -9.16 4.83
C ASN A 234 -13.86 -7.65 4.67
N TRP A 235 -13.38 -6.88 5.66
CA TRP A 235 -13.39 -5.43 5.58
C TRP A 235 -12.63 -4.91 4.35
N GLY A 236 -13.23 -3.96 3.64
CA GLY A 236 -12.64 -3.35 2.45
C GLY A 236 -12.54 -4.26 1.22
N PHE A 237 -13.01 -5.51 1.28
CA PHE A 237 -12.91 -6.47 0.17
C PHE A 237 -13.39 -5.92 -1.18
N ILE A 238 -12.52 -6.03 -2.19
CA ILE A 238 -12.89 -5.97 -3.60
C ILE A 238 -12.36 -7.23 -4.30
N PRO A 239 -13.11 -7.80 -5.24
CA PRO A 239 -12.70 -9.02 -5.93
C PRO A 239 -11.51 -8.72 -6.85
N PHE A 240 -10.51 -9.60 -6.86
CA PHE A 240 -9.49 -9.56 -7.90
C PHE A 240 -10.11 -9.87 -9.26
N SER A 241 -9.81 -9.01 -10.24
CA SER A 241 -10.01 -9.35 -11.65
C SER A 241 -9.05 -10.46 -12.09
N LYS A 242 -9.35 -11.05 -13.23
CA LYS A 242 -8.49 -12.07 -13.84
C LYS A 242 -7.11 -11.50 -14.20
N GLU A 243 -7.09 -10.30 -14.74
CA GLU A 243 -5.89 -9.61 -15.20
C GLU A 243 -4.98 -9.23 -14.03
N GLU A 244 -5.52 -8.62 -12.97
CA GLU A 244 -4.75 -8.24 -11.78
C GLU A 244 -4.14 -9.46 -11.08
N PHE A 245 -4.92 -10.54 -10.94
CA PHE A 245 -4.42 -11.76 -10.30
C PHE A 245 -3.37 -12.48 -11.15
N ALA A 246 -3.51 -12.42 -12.49
CA ALA A 246 -2.51 -12.94 -13.40
C ALA A 246 -1.19 -12.15 -13.34
N GLU A 247 -1.26 -10.82 -13.26
CA GLU A 247 -0.09 -9.94 -13.09
C GLU A 247 0.63 -10.20 -11.76
N LEU A 248 -0.12 -10.29 -10.65
CA LEU A 248 0.41 -10.67 -9.34
C LEU A 248 1.09 -12.04 -9.39
N GLY A 249 0.41 -13.04 -9.95
CA GLY A 249 0.96 -14.39 -10.09
C GLY A 249 2.22 -14.44 -10.95
N ALA A 250 2.27 -13.69 -12.06
CA ALA A 250 3.45 -13.60 -12.91
C ALA A 250 4.65 -12.97 -12.19
N GLY A 251 4.42 -11.93 -11.38
CA GLY A 251 5.45 -11.29 -10.55
C GLY A 251 6.01 -12.22 -9.47
N LEU A 252 5.16 -13.06 -8.87
CA LEU A 252 5.58 -13.99 -7.81
C LEU A 252 6.22 -15.28 -8.36
N LYS A 253 5.88 -15.70 -9.58
CA LYS A 253 6.34 -16.97 -10.18
C LYS A 253 7.84 -17.24 -10.05
N PRO A 254 8.77 -16.28 -10.25
CA PRO A 254 10.20 -16.52 -10.12
C PRO A 254 10.66 -16.89 -8.70
N PHE A 255 9.87 -16.54 -7.68
CA PHE A 255 10.19 -16.75 -6.27
C PHE A 255 9.54 -18.00 -5.68
N VAL A 256 8.60 -18.62 -6.40
CA VAL A 256 7.94 -19.85 -5.96
C VAL A 256 8.91 -21.04 -6.12
N PRO A 257 9.35 -21.71 -5.04
CA PRO A 257 10.22 -22.87 -5.15
C PRO A 257 9.50 -24.05 -5.81
N ASP A 258 10.27 -25.01 -6.33
CA ASP A 258 9.68 -26.27 -6.79
C ASP A 258 9.13 -27.05 -5.60
N GLY A 259 7.93 -27.64 -5.77
CA GLY A 259 7.25 -28.33 -4.68
C GLY A 259 6.58 -27.39 -3.65
N TYR A 260 6.45 -26.08 -3.94
CA TYR A 260 5.66 -25.17 -3.12
C TYR A 260 4.21 -25.68 -2.98
N ILE A 261 3.78 -25.86 -1.74
CA ILE A 261 2.46 -26.34 -1.31
C ILE A 261 1.68 -25.18 -0.72
#